data_AF-A0A227J7U3-F1
#
_entry.id   AF-A0A227J7U3-F1
#
_cell.length_a   1.000
_cell.length_b   1.000
_cell.length_c   1.000
_cell.angle_alpha   90.00
_cell.angle_beta   90.00
_cell.angle_gamma   90.00
#
_symmetry.space_group_name_H-M   'P 1'
#
loop_
_entity.id
_entity.type
_entity.pdbx_description
1 polymer ?
#
loop_
_entity_poly.entity_id
_entity_poly.type
_entity_poly.pdbx_seq_one_letter_code
_entity_poly.pdbx_strand_id
1 'polypeptide(L)' 'KQSPLNAVFQSITLSGKTHIDRLTLQELRGDKTEITFTNQTSLPQELTDAEDAQFRF' A
#
# COMPACT_ATOMS: atom_id res chain seq x y z
N LYS A 1 5.94 14.97 -26.91
CA LYS A 1 7.06 14.07 -26.56
C LYS A 1 6.65 13.38 -25.27
N GLN A 2 6.08 12.17 -25.36
CA GLN A 2 5.46 11.45 -24.24
C GLN A 2 6.50 11.12 -23.16
N SER A 3 6.13 11.30 -21.90
CA SER A 3 6.94 10.89 -20.75
C SER A 3 7.36 9.42 -20.90
N PRO A 4 8.63 9.04 -20.64
CA PRO A 4 9.07 7.64 -20.77
C PRO A 4 8.62 6.77 -19.58
N LEU A 5 7.42 7.01 -19.04
CA LEU A 5 7.07 6.75 -17.64
C LEU A 5 5.69 6.07 -17.44
N ASN A 6 5.04 5.57 -18.48
CA ASN A 6 3.67 5.07 -18.38
C ASN A 6 3.64 3.54 -18.14
N ALA A 7 4.26 3.10 -17.04
CA ALA A 7 4.10 1.82 -16.32
C ALA A 7 5.47 1.38 -15.78
N VAL A 8 5.76 1.67 -14.52
CA VAL A 8 6.98 1.16 -13.85
C VAL A 8 6.81 -0.33 -13.53
N PHE A 9 5.60 -0.74 -13.19
CA PHE A 9 5.28 -2.09 -12.74
C PHE A 9 4.61 -2.93 -13.83
N GLN A 10 5.17 -4.12 -14.07
CA GLN A 10 4.54 -5.20 -14.82
C GLN A 10 3.33 -5.77 -14.06
N SER A 11 3.46 -5.95 -12.75
CA SER A 11 2.37 -6.41 -11.89
C SER A 11 2.51 -5.90 -10.47
N ILE A 12 1.36 -5.70 -9.82
CA ILE A 12 1.24 -5.37 -8.40
C ILE A 12 0.29 -6.40 -7.81
N THR A 13 0.78 -7.25 -6.92
CA THR A 13 0.00 -8.30 -6.27
C THR A 13 -0.14 -8.01 -4.80
N LEU A 14 -1.38 -7.92 -4.32
CA LEU A 14 -1.70 -7.85 -2.90
C LEU A 14 -2.28 -9.19 -2.45
N SER A 15 -1.83 -9.66 -1.29
CA SER A 15 -2.40 -10.83 -0.65
C SER A 15 -2.63 -10.57 0.82
N GLY A 16 -3.73 -11.11 1.33
CA GLY A 16 -4.21 -10.86 2.67
C GLY A 16 -5.67 -11.29 2.81
N LYS A 17 -6.18 -11.26 4.04
CA LYS A 17 -7.61 -11.50 4.31
C LYS A 17 -8.27 -10.21 4.77
N THR A 18 -8.28 -9.97 6.08
CA THR A 18 -8.81 -8.74 6.69
C THR A 18 -7.85 -7.57 6.48
N HIS A 19 -6.54 -7.86 6.52
CA HIS A 19 -5.47 -6.90 6.30
C HIS A 19 -4.53 -7.38 5.20
N ILE A 20 -3.64 -6.50 4.74
CA ILE A 20 -2.65 -6.82 3.72
C ILE A 20 -1.50 -7.55 4.40
N ASP A 21 -1.27 -8.82 4.06
CA ASP A 21 -0.16 -9.59 4.60
C ASP A 21 1.11 -9.40 3.76
N ARG A 22 0.95 -9.24 2.44
CA ARG A 22 2.07 -9.12 1.51
C ARG A 22 1.71 -8.29 0.28
N LEU A 23 2.67 -7.46 -0.12
CA LEU A 23 2.69 -6.72 -1.38
C LEU A 23 3.88 -7.18 -2.20
N THR A 24 3.63 -7.59 -3.44
CA THR A 24 4.66 -7.91 -4.42
C THR A 24 4.57 -6.94 -5.58
N LEU A 25 5.69 -6.25 -5.84
CA LEU A 25 5.85 -5.35 -6.99
C LEU A 25 6.82 -6.01 -7.96
N GLN A 26 6.38 -6.20 -9.20
CA GLN A 26 7.23 -6.64 -10.30
C GLN A 26 7.37 -5.48 -11.26
N GLU A 27 8.60 -5.00 -11.46
CA GLU A 27 8.89 -3.96 -12.44
C GLU A 27 8.99 -4.52 -13.85
N LEU A 28 8.66 -3.69 -14.86
CA LEU A 28 8.91 -4.03 -16.27
C LEU A 28 10.39 -4.26 -16.55
N ARG A 29 11.27 -3.70 -15.71
CA ARG A 29 12.73 -3.79 -15.81
C ARG A 29 13.29 -5.10 -15.24
N GLY A 30 12.45 -5.91 -14.61
CA GLY A 30 12.82 -7.22 -14.04
C GLY A 30 13.02 -7.21 -12.52
N ASP A 31 13.14 -6.04 -11.89
CA ASP A 31 13.26 -5.92 -10.44
C ASP A 31 11.98 -6.40 -9.74
N LYS A 32 12.15 -7.15 -8.65
CA LYS A 32 11.07 -7.66 -7.82
C LYS A 32 11.26 -7.18 -6.38
N THR A 33 10.26 -6.49 -5.87
CA THR A 33 10.19 -6.07 -4.47
C THR A 33 9.09 -6.83 -3.77
N GLU A 34 9.40 -7.42 -2.61
CA GLU A 34 8.43 -8.11 -1.77
C GLU A 34 8.42 -7.47 -0.39
N ILE A 35 7.23 -7.03 0.03
CA ILE A 35 6.99 -6.39 1.33
C ILE A 35 6.07 -7.30 2.11
N THR A 36 6.49 -7.68 3.31
CA THR A 36 5.68 -8.47 4.25
C THR A 36 5.29 -7.58 5.42
N PHE A 37 4.01 -7.56 5.75
CA PHE A 37 3.46 -6.76 6.84
C PHE A 37 3.28 -7.64 8.08
N THR A 38 3.82 -7.20 9.22
CA THR A 38 3.76 -7.92 10.50
C THR A 38 3.28 -6.99 11.62
N ASN A 39 2.73 -7.55 12.70
CA ASN A 39 2.23 -6.81 13.86
C ASN A 39 1.17 -5.75 13.50
N GLN A 40 0.25 -6.13 12.60
CA GLN A 40 -0.78 -5.24 12.11
C GLN A 40 -1.87 -5.05 13.17
N THR A 41 -2.29 -3.80 13.39
CA THR A 41 -3.39 -3.45 14.27
C THR A 41 -4.30 -2.44 13.59
N SER A 42 -5.62 -2.66 13.69
CA SER A 42 -6.65 -1.68 13.33
C SER A 42 -7.29 -1.07 14.56
N LEU A 43 -6.57 -1.10 15.68
CA LEU A 43 -7.01 -0.48 16.93
C LEU A 43 -6.18 0.77 17.21
N PRO A 44 -6.85 1.86 17.66
CA PRO A 44 -8.31 1.98 17.80
C PRO A 44 -9.02 2.03 16.43
N GLN A 45 -10.26 1.51 16.36
CA GLN A 45 -11.08 1.56 15.14
C GLN A 45 -11.58 2.96 14.81
N GLU A 46 -11.63 3.82 15.83
CA GLU A 46 -12.06 5.21 15.73
C GLU A 46 -10.83 6.11 15.81
N LEU A 47 -10.87 7.22 15.08
CA LEU A 47 -9.92 8.31 15.26
C LEU A 47 -10.07 8.86 16.68
N THR A 48 -8.96 9.29 17.29
CA THR A 48 -9.06 10.10 18.51
C THR A 48 -9.74 11.43 18.20
N ASP A 49 -10.33 12.08 19.20
CA ASP A 49 -10.97 13.40 19.04
C ASP A 49 -10.04 14.43 18.37
N ALA A 50 -8.73 14.35 18.65
CA ALA A 50 -7.71 15.20 18.06
C ALA A 50 -7.43 14.90 16.58
N GLU A 51 -7.49 13.62 16.20
CA GLU A 51 -7.32 13.18 14.82
C GLU A 51 -8.58 13.44 13.99
N ASP A 52 -9.79 13.19 14.52
CA ASP A 52 -11.07 13.50 13.84
C ASP A 52 -11.17 14.99 13.49
N ALA A 53 -10.70 15.86 14.39
CA ALA A 53 -10.68 17.31 14.17
C ALA A 53 -9.86 17.74 12.93
N GLN A 54 -8.85 16.96 12.51
CA GLN A 54 -8.04 17.25 11.31
C GLN A 54 -8.78 16.94 10.00
N PHE A 55 -9.82 16.09 10.05
CA PHE A 55 -10.59 15.67 8.88
C PHE A 55 -11.96 16.36 8.76
N ARG A 56 -12.34 17.17 9.76
CA ARG A 56 -13.53 18.02 9.70
C ARG A 56 -13.21 19.33 8.96
N PHE A 57 -13.64 19.42 7.69
CA PHE A 57 -13.55 20.62 6.85
C PHE A 57 -14.68 21.62 7.11
#